data_AF-A0A1A7YX66-F1
#
_entry.id   AF-A0A1A7YX66-F1
#
_cell.length_a   1.000
_cell.length_b   1.000
_cell.length_c   1.000
_cell.angle_alpha   90.00
_cell.angle_beta   90.00
_cell.angle_gamma   90.00
#
_symmetry.space_group_name_H-M   'P 1'
#
loop_
_entity.id
_entity.type
_entity.pdbx_description
1 polymer ?
#
loop_
_entity_poly.entity_id
_entity_poly.type
_entity_poly.pdbx_seq_one_letter_code
_entity_poly.pdbx_strand_id
1 'polypeptide(L)'
;MSFLRPNLTDLVAHRFGKYLRVILFFSHRSTSSGVEMLAIIRKQLRNHPALIPLFFFIGGGAAMSMLYLARLGLRNPDVCWDRKNNPEPWNKLGPTDQYKFFAVNMDYSKLKKDRPDF
;
A
#
# COMPACT_ATOMS: atom_id res chain seq x y z
N MET A 1 11.97 -20.58 63.17
CA MET A 1 11.62 -19.95 61.88
C MET A 1 10.49 -20.72 61.25
N SER A 2 9.24 -20.31 61.49
CA SER A 2 8.05 -20.96 60.91
C SER A 2 7.90 -20.53 59.45
N PHE A 3 8.21 -21.44 58.54
CA PHE A 3 8.00 -21.28 57.11
C PHE A 3 6.50 -21.32 56.81
N LEU A 4 5.84 -20.16 56.84
CA LEU A 4 4.42 -20.03 56.57
C LEU A 4 4.15 -20.43 55.12
N ARG A 5 3.30 -21.46 54.92
CA ARG A 5 2.84 -21.82 53.57
C ARG A 5 2.00 -20.67 53.01
N PRO A 6 2.20 -20.27 51.75
CA PRO A 6 1.40 -19.21 51.14
C PRO A 6 -0.07 -19.64 51.04
N ASN A 7 -1.00 -18.72 51.33
CA ASN A 7 -2.43 -19.00 51.22
C ASN A 7 -2.82 -19.13 49.73
N LEU A 8 -3.89 -19.88 49.44
CA LEU A 8 -4.35 -20.11 48.06
C LEU A 8 -4.64 -18.78 47.31
N THR A 9 -5.11 -17.78 48.05
CA THR A 9 -5.33 -16.41 47.56
C THR A 9 -4.04 -15.76 47.07
N ASP A 10 -2.93 -15.98 47.77
CA ASP A 10 -1.62 -15.40 47.44
C ASP A 10 -1.05 -16.05 46.17
N LEU A 11 -1.27 -17.35 46.00
CA LEU A 11 -0.85 -18.10 44.82
C LEU A 11 -1.64 -17.68 43.57
N VAL A 12 -2.96 -17.48 43.70
CA VAL A 12 -3.83 -17.01 42.62
C VAL A 12 -3.48 -15.57 42.23
N ALA A 13 -3.30 -14.67 43.21
CA ALA A 13 -2.90 -13.28 42.98
C ALA A 13 -1.53 -13.18 42.28
N HIS A 14 -0.54 -13.98 42.72
CA HIS A 14 0.78 -14.01 42.08
C HIS A 14 0.72 -14.55 40.63
N ARG A 15 -0.14 -15.54 40.37
CA ARG A 15 -0.31 -16.09 39.01
C ARG A 15 -1.04 -15.10 38.11
N PHE A 16 -2.09 -14.44 38.60
CA PHE A 16 -2.83 -13.40 37.89
C PHE A 16 -1.95 -12.19 37.59
N GLY A 17 -1.14 -11.74 38.55
CA GLY A 17 -0.17 -10.66 38.37
C GLY A 17 0.87 -10.97 37.28
N LYS A 18 1.28 -12.22 37.12
CA LYS A 18 2.17 -12.64 36.01
C LYS A 18 1.50 -12.50 34.65
N TYR A 19 0.24 -12.93 34.51
CA TYR A 19 -0.50 -12.76 33.26
C TYR A 19 -0.78 -11.28 32.95
N LEU A 20 -1.17 -10.50 33.95
CA LEU A 20 -1.39 -9.06 33.79
C LEU A 20 -0.12 -8.33 33.36
N ARG A 21 1.04 -8.71 33.92
CA ARG A 21 2.34 -8.16 33.53
C ARG A 21 2.73 -8.54 32.09
N VAL A 22 2.37 -9.73 31.62
CA VAL A 22 2.57 -10.15 30.21
C VAL A 22 1.65 -9.39 29.25
N ILE A 23 0.38 -9.19 29.61
CA ILE A 23 -0.59 -8.44 28.80
C ILE A 23 -0.18 -6.96 28.71
N LEU A 24 0.22 -6.35 29.82
CA LEU A 24 0.70 -4.96 29.85
C LEU A 24 2.03 -4.79 29.09
N PHE A 25 2.92 -5.77 29.15
CA PHE A 25 4.17 -5.76 28.37
C PHE A 25 3.91 -5.85 26.85
N PHE A 26 2.91 -6.62 26.43
CA PHE A 26 2.52 -6.70 25.02
C PHE A 26 1.80 -5.42 24.56
N SER A 27 0.97 -4.83 25.43
CA SER A 27 0.28 -3.55 25.17
C SER A 27 1.26 -2.37 25.03
N HIS A 28 2.34 -2.34 25.81
CA HIS A 28 3.33 -1.25 25.76
C HIS A 28 4.33 -1.35 24.58
N ARG A 29 4.41 -2.49 23.88
CA ARG A 29 5.36 -2.71 22.77
C ARG A 29 4.79 -2.33 21.39
N SER A 30 3.55 -1.84 21.33
CA SER A 30 2.84 -1.52 20.08
C SER A 30 2.95 -0.04 19.68
N THR A 31 4.14 0.54 19.79
CA THR A 31 4.43 1.90 19.30
C THR A 31 5.75 1.93 18.55
N SER A 32 5.92 1.06 17.55
CA SER A 32 6.98 1.24 16.55
C SER A 32 6.61 2.42 15.65
N SER A 33 7.30 3.55 15.79
CA SER A 33 7.22 4.64 14.83
C SER A 33 7.71 4.14 13.45
N GLY A 34 7.13 4.65 12.36
CA GLY A 34 7.49 4.21 11.01
C GLY A 34 8.98 4.34 10.69
N VAL A 35 9.70 5.24 11.37
CA VAL A 35 11.15 5.44 11.23
C VAL A 35 11.98 4.28 11.80
N GLU A 36 11.54 3.66 12.91
CA GLU A 36 12.20 2.51 13.52
C GLU A 36 12.09 1.26 12.65
N MET A 37 10.91 1.07 12.03
CA MET A 37 10.66 -0.03 11.08
C MET A 37 11.59 0.07 9.87
N LEU A 38 11.78 1.26 9.31
CA LEU A 38 12.69 1.48 8.18
C LEU A 38 14.16 1.25 8.55
N ALA A 39 14.58 1.63 9.76
CA ALA A 39 15.93 1.38 10.24
C ALA A 39 16.24 -0.12 10.39
N ILE A 40 15.29 -0.90 10.91
CA ILE A 40 15.41 -2.36 11.02
C ILE A 40 15.51 -2.99 9.63
N ILE A 41 14.64 -2.61 8.69
CA ILE A 41 14.65 -3.13 7.32
C ILE A 41 16.00 -2.83 6.64
N ARG A 42 16.52 -1.60 6.74
CA ARG A 42 17.84 -1.24 6.21
C ARG A 42 18.99 -2.08 6.79
N LYS A 43 18.92 -2.39 8.09
CA LYS A 43 19.90 -3.26 8.74
C LYS A 43 19.82 -4.70 8.20
N GLN A 44 18.62 -5.21 7.97
CA GLN A 44 18.39 -6.54 7.40
C GLN A 44 18.89 -6.65 5.95
N LEU A 45 18.64 -5.65 5.10
CA LEU A 45 19.12 -5.65 3.71
C LEU A 45 20.66 -5.68 3.62
N ARG A 46 21.37 -5.01 4.55
CA ARG A 46 22.84 -5.02 4.57
C ARG A 46 23.43 -6.36 5.03
N ASN A 47 22.78 -7.01 5.98
CA ASN A 47 23.27 -8.28 6.54
C ASN A 47 22.96 -9.48 5.63
N HIS A 48 21.91 -9.38 4.81
CA HIS A 48 21.44 -10.46 3.95
C HIS A 48 21.12 -9.95 2.53
N PRO A 49 22.10 -9.94 1.61
CA PRO A 49 21.92 -9.38 0.27
C PRO A 49 20.88 -10.15 -0.59
N ALA A 50 20.57 -11.39 -0.24
CA ALA A 50 19.53 -12.19 -0.90
C ALA A 50 18.10 -11.59 -0.75
N LEU A 51 17.87 -10.71 0.24
CA LEU A 51 16.59 -10.04 0.44
C LEU A 51 16.35 -8.87 -0.53
N ILE A 52 17.41 -8.33 -1.16
CA ILE A 52 17.32 -7.20 -2.09
C ILE A 52 16.40 -7.51 -3.29
N PRO A 53 16.58 -8.61 -4.05
CA PRO A 53 15.69 -8.92 -5.17
C PRO A 53 14.25 -9.17 -4.72
N LEU A 54 14.03 -9.75 -3.55
CA LEU A 54 12.69 -9.99 -3.02
C LEU A 54 11.95 -8.67 -2.75
N PHE A 55 12.60 -7.73 -2.04
CA PHE A 55 12.02 -6.41 -1.79
C PHE A 55 11.84 -5.59 -3.07
N PHE A 56 12.73 -5.77 -4.05
CA PHE A 56 12.58 -5.12 -5.35
C PHE A 56 11.30 -5.55 -6.07
N PHE A 57 11.00 -6.85 -6.13
CA PHE A 57 9.77 -7.32 -6.79
C PHE A 57 8.51 -6.95 -6.02
N ILE A 58 8.54 -6.99 -4.67
CA ILE A 58 7.39 -6.61 -3.85
C ILE A 58 7.13 -5.11 -3.95
N GLY A 59 8.16 -4.29 -3.73
CA GLY A 59 8.05 -2.84 -3.81
C GLY A 59 7.77 -2.36 -5.23
N GLY A 60 8.47 -2.92 -6.21
CA GLY A 60 8.25 -2.67 -7.62
C GLY A 60 6.84 -3.06 -8.08
N GLY A 61 6.35 -4.23 -7.67
CA GLY A 61 4.98 -4.68 -7.95
C GLY A 61 3.93 -3.75 -7.35
N ALA A 62 4.05 -3.43 -6.05
CA ALA A 62 3.12 -2.52 -5.38
C ALA A 62 3.12 -1.12 -5.99
N ALA A 63 4.29 -0.56 -6.27
CA ALA A 63 4.42 0.74 -6.94
C ALA A 63 3.81 0.70 -8.35
N MET A 64 4.11 -0.34 -9.14
CA MET A 64 3.59 -0.49 -10.50
C MET A 64 2.07 -0.65 -10.51
N SER A 65 1.49 -1.42 -9.59
CA SER A 65 0.03 -1.54 -9.43
C SER A 65 -0.63 -0.20 -9.11
N MET A 66 -0.08 0.56 -8.15
CA MET A 66 -0.60 1.88 -7.81
C MET A 66 -0.49 2.86 -8.97
N LEU A 67 0.65 2.89 -9.65
CA LEU A 67 0.86 3.74 -10.83
C LEU A 67 -0.11 3.41 -11.96
N TYR A 68 -0.34 2.12 -12.22
CA TYR A 68 -1.28 1.69 -13.25
C TYR A 68 -2.72 2.06 -12.91
N LEU A 69 -3.12 1.89 -11.64
CA LEU A 69 -4.43 2.31 -11.17
C LEU A 69 -4.62 3.83 -11.30
N ALA A 70 -3.62 4.62 -10.88
CA ALA A 70 -3.65 6.07 -11.00
C ALA A 70 -3.77 6.51 -12.47
N ARG A 71 -3.00 5.87 -13.37
CA ARG A 71 -3.07 6.12 -14.81
C ARG A 71 -4.44 5.79 -15.39
N LEU A 72 -5.04 4.67 -14.99
CA LEU A 72 -6.39 4.31 -15.42
C LEU A 72 -7.42 5.32 -14.90
N GLY A 73 -7.33 5.72 -13.64
CA GLY A 73 -8.22 6.73 -13.07
C GLY A 73 -8.14 8.06 -13.82
N LEU A 74 -6.94 8.52 -14.17
CA LEU A 74 -6.75 9.87 -14.73
C LEU A 74 -6.90 9.98 -16.25
N ARG A 75 -6.60 8.91 -17.00
CA ARG A 75 -6.56 8.94 -18.48
C ARG A 75 -7.60 8.05 -19.14
N ASN A 76 -8.39 7.29 -18.39
CA ASN A 76 -9.45 6.48 -18.99
C ASN A 76 -10.68 7.36 -19.28
N PRO A 77 -11.20 7.38 -20.52
CA PRO A 77 -12.38 8.16 -20.86
C PRO A 77 -13.67 7.74 -20.15
N ASP A 78 -13.71 6.59 -19.50
CA ASP A 78 -14.89 6.16 -18.72
C ASP A 78 -14.93 6.80 -17.31
N VAL A 79 -13.85 7.46 -16.90
CA VAL A 79 -13.71 8.04 -15.56
C VAL A 79 -13.79 9.56 -15.66
N CYS A 80 -14.87 10.14 -15.11
CA CYS A 80 -15.08 11.59 -15.10
C CYS A 80 -14.81 12.17 -13.71
N TRP A 81 -13.71 12.92 -13.58
CA TRP A 81 -13.40 13.71 -12.38
C TRP A 81 -14.02 15.11 -12.43
N ASP A 82 -14.17 15.69 -13.62
CA ASP A 82 -14.75 17.02 -13.83
C ASP A 82 -16.21 16.94 -14.32
N ARG A 83 -17.12 16.73 -13.37
CA ARG A 83 -18.56 16.61 -13.68
C ARG A 83 -19.23 17.94 -14.09
N LYS A 84 -18.58 19.09 -13.90
CA LYS A 84 -19.19 20.41 -14.14
C LYS A 84 -18.81 21.00 -15.49
N ASN A 85 -17.53 21.00 -15.84
CA ASN A 85 -17.08 21.63 -17.10
C ASN A 85 -16.87 20.62 -18.23
N ASN A 86 -16.79 19.32 -17.91
CA ASN A 86 -16.67 18.27 -18.91
C ASN A 86 -17.35 16.96 -18.44
N PRO A 87 -18.69 16.99 -18.23
CA PRO A 87 -19.43 15.82 -17.75
C PRO A 87 -19.25 14.61 -18.67
N GLU A 88 -18.99 14.86 -19.94
CA GLU A 88 -18.72 13.91 -21.00
C GLU A 88 -17.23 13.89 -21.34
N PRO A 89 -16.42 13.04 -20.67
CA PRO A 89 -14.97 12.96 -20.85
C PRO A 89 -14.53 12.78 -22.32
N TRP A 90 -15.37 12.15 -23.15
CA TRP A 90 -15.11 11.93 -24.58
C TRP A 90 -15.14 13.18 -25.46
N ASN A 91 -15.75 14.29 -25.02
CA ASN A 91 -15.83 15.51 -25.83
C ASN A 91 -14.47 16.19 -26.04
N LYS A 92 -13.47 15.85 -25.21
CA LYS A 92 -12.11 16.38 -25.30
C LYS A 92 -11.11 15.41 -25.95
N LEU A 93 -11.54 14.22 -26.34
CA LEU A 93 -10.66 13.21 -26.93
C LEU A 93 -10.56 13.42 -28.45
N GLY A 94 -9.34 13.66 -28.91
CA GLY A 94 -9.02 13.69 -30.32
C GLY A 94 -8.83 12.29 -30.92
N PRO A 95 -8.93 12.14 -32.26
CA PRO A 95 -8.62 10.89 -32.95
C PRO A 95 -7.18 10.42 -32.73
N THR A 96 -6.27 11.36 -32.47
CA THR A 96 -4.85 11.13 -32.22
C THR A 96 -4.55 10.76 -30.78
N ASP A 97 -5.53 10.84 -29.87
CA ASP A 97 -5.31 10.59 -28.46
C ASP A 97 -5.28 9.09 -28.17
N GLN A 98 -4.11 8.63 -27.73
CA GLN A 98 -3.92 7.25 -27.34
C GLN A 98 -4.27 7.05 -25.86
N TYR A 99 -5.48 6.56 -25.59
CA TYR A 99 -5.88 6.17 -24.24
C TYR A 99 -5.35 4.78 -23.83
N LYS A 100 -4.84 3.96 -24.76
CA LYS A 100 -4.26 2.63 -24.47
C LYS A 100 -2.79 2.76 -24.03
N PHE A 101 -2.33 1.84 -23.19
CA PHE A 101 -0.98 1.93 -22.62
C PHE A 101 0.10 1.74 -23.70
N PHE A 102 -0.18 0.87 -24.68
CA PHE A 102 0.66 0.67 -25.85
C PHE A 102 -0.18 0.61 -27.13
N ALA A 103 0.38 1.12 -28.21
CA ALA A 103 -0.12 0.96 -29.56
C ALA A 103 0.81 -0.01 -30.29
N VAL A 104 0.32 -1.23 -30.59
CA VAL A 104 1.14 -2.26 -31.23
C VAL A 104 1.18 -2.07 -32.74
N ASN A 105 0.02 -1.85 -33.36
CA ASN A 105 -0.12 -1.78 -34.82
C ASN A 105 -0.75 -0.48 -35.33
N MET A 106 -1.13 0.44 -34.45
CA MET A 106 -1.88 1.65 -34.81
C MET A 106 -1.03 2.89 -34.66
N ASP A 107 -0.89 3.66 -35.74
CA ASP A 107 -0.24 4.96 -35.72
C ASP A 107 -1.29 6.06 -35.50
N TYR A 108 -1.40 6.50 -34.25
CA TYR A 108 -2.38 7.50 -33.85
C TYR A 108 -2.14 8.86 -34.51
N SER A 109 -0.91 9.17 -34.93
CA SER A 109 -0.59 10.45 -35.58
C SER A 109 -1.26 10.62 -36.95
N LYS A 110 -1.67 9.51 -37.58
CA LYS A 110 -2.29 9.49 -38.90
C LYS A 110 -3.81 9.38 -38.86
N LEU A 111 -4.40 9.24 -37.67
CA LEU A 111 -5.85 9.15 -37.49
C LEU A 111 -6.50 10.51 -37.74
N LYS A 112 -7.43 10.55 -38.69
CA LYS A 112 -8.24 11.73 -39.00
C LYS A 112 -9.62 11.61 -38.37
N LYS A 113 -10.20 12.74 -38.00
CA LYS A 113 -11.58 12.81 -37.53
C LYS A 113 -12.50 12.58 -38.73
N ASP A 114 -13.21 11.46 -38.73
CA ASP A 114 -14.11 11.06 -39.83
C ASP A 114 -15.50 11.74 -39.75
N ARG A 115 -15.90 12.19 -38.56
CA ARG A 115 -17.23 12.75 -38.29
C ARG A 115 -17.18 14.21 -37.83
N PRO A 116 -18.16 15.04 -38.24
CA PRO A 116 -18.29 16.40 -37.77
C PRO A 116 -18.52 16.46 -36.26
N ASP A 117 -18.14 17.59 -35.67
CA ASP A 117 -18.29 17.87 -34.25
C ASP A 117 -19.79 17.98 -33.89
N PHE A 118 -20.17 17.49 -32.71
CA PHE A 118 -21.54 17.58 -32.16
C PHE A 118 -21.68 18.79 -31.26
#